data_AF-A0A016UDU4-F1
#
_entry.id   AF-A0A016UDU4-F1
#
_cell.length_a   1.000
_cell.length_b   1.000
_cell.length_c   1.000
_cell.angle_alpha   90.00
_cell.angle_beta   90.00
_cell.angle_gamma   90.00
#
_symmetry.space_group_name_H-M   'P 1'
#
loop_
_entity.id
_entity.type
_entity.pdbx_description
1 polymer ?
#
loop_
_entity_poly.entity_id
_entity_poly.type
_entity_poly.pdbx_seq_one_letter_code
_entity_poly.pdbx_strand_id
1 'polypeptide(L)'
;MGGFPHPRDCTRCICPSGYGGQLCDQKPAGCGRTLRATAQYQSFHDEIGKRAAGQRPREDMDFCYYWITAPQGSKIEIKIAGLSRGYAVNGCKYWGVEIKTHADQRLTGYRFCAPEHIGVRLVSNFNIVPIITYNRIYATSVDIQYRIVGGNVGGPRPQPYTNNNCVDNAQCMTLVRTRNFCHSRSYSESVKRGLCPKACGFCR
;
A
#
# COMPACT_ATOMS: atom_id res chain seq x y z
N MET A 1 7.32 11.48 -2.52
CA MET A 1 7.37 12.24 -1.25
C MET A 1 6.74 13.58 -1.56
N GLY A 2 5.78 14.03 -0.76
CA GLY A 2 4.81 15.04 -1.18
C GLY A 2 4.28 15.89 -0.03
N GLY A 3 3.77 17.06 -0.38
CA GLY A 3 3.34 18.14 0.49
C GLY A 3 3.41 19.44 -0.29
N PHE A 4 3.09 20.55 0.33
CA PHE A 4 3.29 21.87 -0.28
C PHE A 4 4.16 22.75 0.63
N PRO A 5 5.06 23.58 0.08
CA PRO A 5 5.88 24.47 0.88
C PRO A 5 5.04 25.32 1.83
N HIS A 6 5.48 25.47 3.07
CA HIS A 6 4.75 26.25 4.05
C HIS A 6 4.83 27.76 3.68
N PRO A 7 3.69 28.49 3.58
CA PRO A 7 3.67 29.85 3.03
C PRO A 7 4.51 30.89 3.78
N ARG A 8 4.78 30.67 5.08
CA ARG A 8 5.58 31.57 5.93
C ARG A 8 6.97 31.03 6.25
N ASP A 9 7.29 29.81 5.81
CA ASP A 9 8.54 29.13 6.16
C ASP A 9 8.89 28.11 5.07
N CYS A 10 9.63 28.55 4.06
CA CYS A 10 9.97 27.72 2.90
C CYS A 10 10.89 26.53 3.24
N THR A 11 11.39 26.43 4.47
CA THR A 11 12.24 25.31 4.90
C THR A 11 11.43 24.08 5.30
N ARG A 12 10.10 24.20 5.46
CA ARG A 12 9.22 23.08 5.82
C ARG A 12 8.01 22.97 4.91
N CYS A 13 7.43 21.78 4.91
CA CYS A 13 6.24 21.46 4.14
C CYS A 13 5.01 21.32 5.06
N ILE A 14 3.84 21.66 4.51
CA ILE A 14 2.55 21.23 5.05
C ILE A 14 2.27 19.83 4.50
N CYS A 15 2.11 18.87 5.41
CA CYS A 15 2.08 17.46 5.07
C CYS A 15 0.66 16.92 4.83
N PRO A 16 0.47 16.06 3.83
CA PRO A 16 -0.76 15.29 3.68
C PRO A 16 -0.99 14.35 4.87
N SER A 17 -2.23 13.91 5.05
CA SER A 17 -2.58 12.87 6.03
C SER A 17 -1.65 11.65 5.90
N GLY A 18 -1.15 11.16 7.03
CA GLY A 18 -0.24 10.02 7.07
C GLY A 18 1.22 10.32 6.72
N TYR A 19 1.61 11.57 6.50
CA TYR A 19 2.99 12.01 6.32
C TYR A 19 3.36 13.11 7.33
N GLY A 20 4.62 13.15 7.74
CA GLY A 20 5.15 14.11 8.71
C GLY A 20 6.66 14.36 8.52
N GLY A 21 7.24 15.08 9.47
CA GLY A 21 8.61 15.60 9.34
C GLY A 21 8.67 16.89 8.53
N GLN A 22 9.85 17.50 8.47
CA GLN A 22 10.06 18.79 7.80
C GLN A 22 9.72 18.74 6.30
N LEU A 23 10.01 17.62 5.64
CA LEU A 23 9.82 17.44 4.20
C LEU A 23 8.70 16.44 3.87
N CYS A 24 7.87 16.05 4.84
CA CYS A 24 6.80 15.08 4.67
C CYS A 24 7.29 13.70 4.18
N ASP A 25 8.48 13.32 4.63
CA ASP A 25 9.19 12.10 4.29
C ASP A 25 9.28 11.11 5.46
N GLN A 26 8.58 11.41 6.55
CA GLN A 26 8.54 10.60 7.76
C GLN A 26 7.11 10.19 8.09
N LYS A 27 6.98 9.09 8.84
CA LYS A 27 5.71 8.72 9.46
C LYS A 27 5.37 9.78 10.52
N PRO A 28 4.12 10.25 10.63
CA PRO A 28 3.72 11.13 11.72
C PRO A 28 4.01 10.53 13.09
N ALA A 29 4.25 11.40 14.07
CA ALA A 29 4.38 11.03 15.47
C ALA A 29 3.05 10.49 16.04
N GLY A 30 3.12 9.86 17.20
CA GLY A 30 1.98 9.18 17.84
C GLY A 30 2.02 7.66 17.67
N CYS A 31 0.88 7.00 17.90
CA CYS A 31 0.76 5.55 17.83
C CYS A 31 0.89 5.01 16.38
N GLY A 32 0.96 3.69 16.29
CA GLY A 32 1.28 2.96 15.07
C GLY A 32 2.78 2.89 14.77
N ARG A 33 3.14 2.22 13.67
CA ARG A 33 4.53 1.87 13.37
C ARG A 33 4.79 1.66 11.89
N THR A 34 6.07 1.67 11.52
CA THR A 34 6.52 1.29 10.18
C THR A 34 6.66 -0.23 10.10
N LEU A 35 6.05 -0.84 9.10
CA LEU A 35 6.06 -2.27 8.80
C LEU A 35 6.72 -2.48 7.44
N ARG A 36 7.63 -3.45 7.35
CA ARG A 36 8.26 -3.83 6.08
C ARG A 36 7.48 -4.97 5.46
N ALA A 37 7.00 -4.78 4.24
CA ALA A 37 6.32 -5.81 3.47
C ALA A 37 7.34 -6.78 2.86
N THR A 38 6.94 -8.05 2.80
CA THR A 38 7.62 -9.10 2.03
C THR A 38 6.68 -9.62 0.94
N ALA A 39 7.13 -10.58 0.14
CA ALA A 39 6.26 -11.25 -0.84
C ALA A 39 5.18 -12.12 -0.17
N GLN A 40 5.38 -12.52 1.09
CA GLN A 40 4.42 -13.30 1.86
C GLN A 40 3.39 -12.40 2.53
N TYR A 41 2.19 -12.95 2.77
CA TYR A 41 1.17 -12.26 3.53
C TYR A 41 1.63 -12.02 4.97
N GLN A 42 1.58 -10.76 5.37
CA GLN A 42 1.73 -10.32 6.74
C GLN A 42 0.44 -9.65 7.20
N SER A 43 0.21 -9.66 8.52
CA SER A 43 -0.97 -9.03 9.10
C SER A 43 -0.58 -8.10 10.24
N PHE A 44 -1.40 -7.09 10.49
CA PHE A 44 -1.38 -6.39 11.77
C PHE A 44 -2.82 -6.07 12.22
N HIS A 45 -2.97 -6.00 13.53
CA HIS A 45 -4.18 -5.59 14.22
C HIS A 45 -3.95 -4.22 14.85
N ASP A 46 -4.94 -3.36 14.79
CA ASP A 46 -4.98 -2.08 15.50
C ASP A 46 -6.32 -1.93 16.21
N GLU A 47 -6.30 -1.55 17.49
CA GLU A 47 -7.47 -1.12 18.25
C GLU A 47 -7.23 0.31 18.71
N ILE A 48 -8.16 1.20 18.39
CA ILE A 48 -8.08 2.63 18.69
C ILE A 48 -9.39 3.11 19.32
N GLY A 49 -9.29 4.15 20.15
CA GLY A 49 -10.39 4.71 20.92
C GLY A 49 -10.39 4.21 22.36
N LYS A 50 -11.36 4.68 23.14
CA LYS A 50 -11.42 4.46 24.60
C LYS A 50 -12.76 3.84 24.96
N ARG A 51 -12.74 2.58 25.41
CA ARG A 51 -13.96 1.88 25.89
C ARG A 51 -14.64 2.62 27.03
N ALA A 52 -13.85 3.14 27.96
CA ALA A 52 -14.32 3.93 29.11
C ALA A 52 -14.98 5.27 28.73
N ALA A 53 -14.72 5.80 27.52
CA ALA A 53 -15.40 7.01 27.04
C ALA A 53 -16.84 6.75 26.58
N GLY A 54 -17.28 5.48 26.56
CA GLY A 54 -18.63 5.09 26.18
C GLY A 54 -18.93 5.32 24.70
N GLN A 55 -20.22 5.40 24.39
CA GLN A 55 -20.75 5.48 23.03
C GLN A 55 -21.17 6.90 22.61
N ARG A 56 -20.78 7.92 23.36
CA ARG A 56 -20.97 9.32 22.95
C ARG A 56 -19.79 9.74 22.08
N PRO A 57 -20.02 10.33 20.88
CA PRO A 57 -18.94 10.88 20.08
C PRO A 57 -18.18 11.95 20.87
N ARG A 58 -16.85 11.80 20.92
CA ARG A 58 -15.94 12.81 21.47
C ARG A 58 -15.76 13.93 20.46
N GLU A 59 -15.41 15.14 20.91
CA GLU A 59 -15.11 16.27 20.00
C GLU A 59 -13.86 15.97 19.17
N ASP A 60 -12.80 15.54 19.84
CA ASP A 60 -11.52 15.17 19.23
C ASP A 60 -11.52 13.77 18.63
N MET A 61 -10.68 13.58 17.61
CA MET A 61 -10.35 12.28 17.02
C MET A 61 -8.99 11.80 17.50
N ASP A 62 -8.93 10.54 17.91
CA ASP A 62 -7.70 9.79 18.07
C ASP A 62 -7.23 9.31 16.69
N PHE A 63 -5.93 9.33 16.43
CA PHE A 63 -5.31 8.85 15.20
C PHE A 63 -4.10 7.97 15.50
N CYS A 64 -3.97 6.84 14.81
CA CYS A 64 -2.72 6.07 14.71
C CYS A 64 -2.23 6.01 13.27
N TYR A 65 -0.92 6.09 13.10
CA TYR A 65 -0.29 6.15 11.78
C TYR A 65 0.64 4.96 11.57
N TYR A 66 0.36 4.19 10.54
CA TYR A 66 1.14 3.04 10.11
C TYR A 66 1.69 3.28 8.70
N TRP A 67 2.92 2.87 8.46
CA TRP A 67 3.53 2.86 7.13
C TRP A 67 3.86 1.45 6.72
N ILE A 68 3.26 0.96 5.63
CA ILE A 68 3.73 -0.27 5.00
C ILE A 68 4.76 0.12 3.93
N THR A 69 5.99 -0.34 4.10
CA THR A 69 7.12 0.00 3.24
C THR A 69 7.59 -1.23 2.48
N ALA A 70 8.04 -1.02 1.25
CA ALA A 70 8.62 -2.03 0.38
C ALA A 70 9.85 -1.43 -0.34
N PRO A 71 10.71 -2.26 -0.96
CA PRO A 71 11.80 -1.78 -1.80
C PRO A 71 11.30 -0.83 -2.89
N GLN A 72 12.11 0.17 -3.25
CA GLN A 72 11.76 1.15 -4.28
C GLN A 72 11.37 0.47 -5.60
N GLY A 73 10.32 0.98 -6.25
CA GLY A 73 9.76 0.39 -7.46
C GLY A 73 8.79 -0.78 -7.21
N SER A 74 8.64 -1.21 -5.96
CA SER A 74 7.64 -2.22 -5.57
C SER A 74 6.24 -1.64 -5.42
N LYS A 75 5.24 -2.50 -5.58
CA LYS A 75 3.83 -2.26 -5.28
C LYS A 75 3.39 -3.17 -4.15
N ILE A 76 2.51 -2.65 -3.31
CA ILE A 76 2.02 -3.30 -2.11
C ILE A 76 0.52 -3.52 -2.28
N GLU A 77 0.08 -4.76 -2.11
CA GLU A 77 -1.33 -5.09 -1.96
C GLU A 77 -1.69 -4.98 -0.49
N ILE A 78 -2.78 -4.26 -0.22
CA ILE A 78 -3.43 -4.15 1.08
C ILE A 78 -4.79 -4.81 0.98
N LYS A 79 -5.12 -5.67 1.94
CA LYS A 79 -6.42 -6.32 2.08
C LYS A 79 -6.99 -6.02 3.45
N ILE A 80 -8.25 -5.62 3.49
CA ILE A 80 -8.99 -5.47 4.75
C ILE A 80 -9.39 -6.87 5.20
N ALA A 81 -8.84 -7.32 6.33
CA ALA A 81 -9.10 -8.64 6.89
C ALA A 81 -10.22 -8.61 7.94
N GLY A 82 -10.40 -7.48 8.62
CA GLY A 82 -11.37 -7.33 9.69
C GLY A 82 -11.65 -5.87 10.01
N LEU A 83 -12.90 -5.60 10.40
CA LEU A 83 -13.40 -4.30 10.81
C LEU A 83 -14.39 -4.49 11.95
N SER A 84 -14.34 -3.61 12.94
CA SER A 84 -15.39 -3.54 13.96
C SER A 84 -16.78 -3.29 13.34
N ARG A 85 -17.82 -3.71 14.07
CA ARG A 85 -19.22 -3.50 13.68
C ARG A 85 -19.78 -2.24 14.33
N GLY A 86 -20.76 -1.62 13.66
CA GLY A 86 -21.46 -0.44 14.18
C GLY A 86 -20.75 0.88 13.86
N TYR A 87 -21.49 1.98 13.99
CA TYR A 87 -21.05 3.35 13.67
C TYR A 87 -20.52 3.54 12.24
N ALA A 88 -20.84 2.60 11.34
CA ALA A 88 -20.60 2.67 9.91
C ALA A 88 -21.63 3.61 9.29
N VAL A 89 -21.25 4.87 9.10
CA VAL A 89 -22.10 5.90 8.48
C VAL A 89 -21.41 6.47 7.26
N ASN A 90 -22.17 7.11 6.37
CA ASN A 90 -21.62 7.77 5.19
C ASN A 90 -20.44 8.68 5.57
N GLY A 91 -19.33 8.51 4.85
CA GLY A 91 -18.08 9.24 5.09
C GLY A 91 -17.24 8.76 6.27
N CYS A 92 -17.65 7.69 6.97
CA CYS A 92 -16.92 7.10 8.10
C CYS A 92 -16.56 8.12 9.20
N LYS A 93 -17.45 9.06 9.51
CA LYS A 93 -17.12 10.23 10.35
C LYS A 93 -16.78 9.91 11.82
N TYR A 94 -17.10 8.72 12.32
CA TYR A 94 -16.91 8.36 13.72
C TYR A 94 -15.65 7.53 13.97
N TRP A 95 -15.34 6.63 13.05
CA TRP A 95 -14.16 5.80 13.09
C TRP A 95 -13.92 5.22 11.69
N GLY A 96 -12.71 4.75 11.45
CA GLY A 96 -12.40 3.98 10.26
C GLY A 96 -10.91 3.86 10.03
N VAL A 97 -10.58 3.34 8.86
CA VAL A 97 -9.23 3.29 8.33
C VAL A 97 -9.17 4.03 7.00
N GLU A 98 -8.24 4.98 6.88
CA GLU A 98 -7.84 5.62 5.62
C GLU A 98 -6.61 4.89 5.07
N ILE A 99 -6.68 4.44 3.82
CA ILE A 99 -5.59 3.72 3.13
C ILE A 99 -5.20 4.49 1.88
N LYS A 100 -3.93 4.92 1.79
CA LYS A 100 -3.44 5.78 0.70
C LYS A 100 -2.65 4.99 -0.34
N THR A 101 -3.34 4.50 -1.37
CA THR A 101 -2.75 3.74 -2.49
C THR A 101 -2.67 4.51 -3.81
N HIS A 102 -3.22 5.74 -3.86
CA HIS A 102 -3.25 6.59 -5.05
C HIS A 102 -1.85 6.98 -5.57
N ALA A 103 -1.81 7.37 -6.85
CA ALA A 103 -0.61 7.92 -7.48
C ALA A 103 -0.28 9.35 -7.00
N ASP A 104 -1.26 10.11 -6.51
CA ASP A 104 -1.02 11.35 -5.78
C ASP A 104 -1.27 11.12 -4.29
N GLN A 105 -0.19 11.04 -3.52
CA GLN A 105 -0.23 10.81 -2.07
C GLN A 105 -0.68 12.05 -1.28
N ARG A 106 -0.87 13.20 -1.94
CA ARG A 106 -1.45 14.41 -1.33
C ARG A 106 -2.95 14.29 -1.10
N LEU A 107 -3.63 13.45 -1.88
CA LEU A 107 -5.08 13.25 -1.78
C LEU A 107 -5.44 12.40 -0.55
N THR A 108 -6.62 12.65 0.03
CA THR A 108 -7.20 11.76 1.03
C THR A 108 -7.33 10.35 0.46
N GLY A 109 -6.95 9.34 1.25
CA GLY A 109 -7.07 7.94 0.85
C GLY A 109 -8.50 7.41 0.87
N TYR A 110 -8.64 6.15 0.49
CA TYR A 110 -9.90 5.42 0.62
C TYR A 110 -10.22 5.19 2.09
N ARG A 111 -11.46 5.47 2.51
CA ARG A 111 -11.92 5.32 3.90
C ARG A 111 -12.89 4.15 4.03
N PHE A 112 -12.65 3.29 5.02
CA PHE A 112 -13.48 2.12 5.31
C PHE A 112 -13.81 2.03 6.80
N CYS A 113 -15.07 1.71 7.11
CA CYS A 113 -15.59 1.61 8.48
C CYS A 113 -16.78 0.65 8.60
N ALA A 114 -17.05 -0.11 7.55
CA ALA A 114 -18.26 -0.94 7.45
C ALA A 114 -17.84 -2.40 7.19
N PRO A 115 -18.43 -3.39 7.88
CA PRO A 115 -18.07 -4.81 7.72
C PRO A 115 -18.16 -5.33 6.29
N GLU A 116 -19.00 -4.73 5.46
CA GLU A 116 -19.17 -5.06 4.04
C GLU A 116 -17.90 -4.78 3.21
N HIS A 117 -16.99 -3.96 3.74
CA HIS A 117 -15.70 -3.69 3.11
C HIS A 117 -14.62 -4.74 3.46
N ILE A 118 -14.92 -5.72 4.31
CA ILE A 118 -14.00 -6.82 4.58
C ILE A 118 -13.76 -7.61 3.30
N GLY A 119 -12.50 -7.90 2.99
CA GLY A 119 -12.09 -8.55 1.76
C GLY A 119 -11.73 -7.61 0.61
N VAL A 120 -12.03 -6.30 0.72
CA VAL A 120 -11.56 -5.29 -0.25
C VAL A 120 -10.03 -5.33 -0.35
N ARG A 121 -9.52 -5.27 -1.58
CA ARG A 121 -8.10 -5.25 -1.91
C ARG A 121 -7.74 -3.98 -2.66
N LEU A 122 -6.65 -3.35 -2.25
CA LEU A 122 -6.09 -2.16 -2.89
C LEU A 122 -4.63 -2.44 -3.25
N VAL A 123 -4.21 -2.04 -4.45
CA VAL A 123 -2.80 -2.13 -4.87
C VAL A 123 -2.23 -0.73 -4.98
N SER A 124 -1.08 -0.51 -4.35
CA SER A 124 -0.42 0.79 -4.33
C SER A 124 0.26 1.16 -5.65
N ASN A 125 0.37 2.46 -5.89
CA ASN A 125 1.20 3.00 -6.97
C ASN A 125 2.66 3.27 -6.53
N PHE A 126 2.95 3.20 -5.22
CA PHE A 126 4.29 3.40 -4.65
C PHE A 126 4.66 2.33 -3.65
N ASN A 127 5.93 2.33 -3.25
CA ASN A 127 6.51 1.42 -2.29
C ASN A 127 6.29 1.83 -0.82
N ILE A 128 5.50 2.87 -0.56
CA ILE A 128 5.07 3.29 0.78
C ILE A 128 3.55 3.45 0.74
N VAL A 129 2.86 2.81 1.68
CA VAL A 129 1.41 2.95 1.88
C VAL A 129 1.15 3.41 3.31
N PRO A 130 0.78 4.68 3.50
CA PRO A 130 0.22 5.13 4.77
C PRO A 130 -1.15 4.49 5.02
N ILE A 131 -1.32 4.00 6.24
CA ILE A 131 -2.59 3.54 6.80
C ILE A 131 -2.85 4.37 8.05
N ILE A 132 -3.95 5.10 8.07
CA ILE A 132 -4.36 5.94 9.19
C ILE A 132 -5.63 5.36 9.79
N THR A 133 -5.56 4.85 11.01
CA THR A 133 -6.75 4.51 11.78
C THR A 133 -7.17 5.71 12.60
N TYR A 134 -8.46 5.97 12.67
CA TYR A 134 -9.00 7.10 13.40
C TYR A 134 -10.29 6.73 14.12
N ASN A 135 -10.53 7.37 15.26
CA ASN A 135 -11.68 7.08 16.09
C ASN A 135 -12.04 8.28 16.97
N ARG A 136 -13.34 8.54 17.12
CA ARG A 136 -13.90 9.48 18.11
C ARG A 136 -15.08 8.88 18.89
N ILE A 137 -15.30 7.57 18.81
CA ILE A 137 -16.41 6.89 19.51
C ILE A 137 -16.01 5.49 19.95
N TYR A 138 -16.29 5.16 21.22
CA TYR A 138 -15.97 3.85 21.81
C TYR A 138 -14.54 3.38 21.46
N ALA A 139 -14.25 2.07 21.52
CA ALA A 139 -13.06 1.48 20.91
C ALA A 139 -13.46 0.64 19.69
N THR A 140 -12.68 0.74 18.63
CA THR A 140 -12.89 0.03 17.37
C THR A 140 -11.56 -0.51 16.86
N SER A 141 -11.62 -1.64 16.17
CA SER A 141 -10.47 -2.34 15.63
C SER A 141 -10.52 -2.54 14.12
N VAL A 142 -9.32 -2.70 13.56
CA VAL A 142 -9.07 -2.97 12.14
C VAL A 142 -7.98 -4.04 12.04
N ASP A 143 -8.23 -5.05 11.20
CA ASP A 143 -7.24 -6.04 10.80
C ASP A 143 -6.86 -5.84 9.34
N ILE A 144 -5.56 -5.66 9.08
CA ILE A 144 -5.03 -5.47 7.73
C ILE A 144 -4.07 -6.59 7.38
N GLN A 145 -4.24 -7.14 6.19
CA GLN A 145 -3.29 -8.02 5.52
C GLN A 145 -2.55 -7.24 4.43
N TYR A 146 -1.25 -7.49 4.27
CA TYR A 146 -0.44 -6.83 3.26
C TYR A 146 0.68 -7.73 2.73
N ARG A 147 1.10 -7.48 1.48
CA ARG A 147 2.26 -8.11 0.83
C ARG A 147 2.73 -7.30 -0.37
N ILE A 148 3.93 -7.59 -0.86
CA ILE A 148 4.43 -7.10 -2.14
C ILE A 148 3.80 -7.90 -3.28
N VAL A 149 3.31 -7.22 -4.34
CA VAL A 149 2.67 -7.87 -5.51
C VAL A 149 3.26 -7.46 -6.87
N GLY A 150 4.24 -6.56 -6.90
CA GLY A 150 4.89 -6.17 -8.15
C GLY A 150 6.07 -5.24 -7.94
N GLY A 151 6.88 -5.04 -8.98
CA GLY A 151 8.13 -4.27 -8.94
C GLY A 151 9.37 -5.13 -8.71
N ASN A 152 10.57 -4.56 -8.95
CA ASN A 152 11.86 -5.24 -8.75
C ASN A 152 12.04 -5.60 -7.27
N VAL A 153 11.45 -6.72 -6.85
CA VAL A 153 11.80 -7.39 -5.60
C VAL A 153 13.22 -7.85 -5.79
N GLY A 154 14.17 -7.15 -5.18
CA GLY A 154 15.56 -7.61 -5.01
C GLY A 154 15.67 -8.83 -4.09
N GLY A 155 14.71 -9.75 -4.17
CA GLY A 155 14.88 -11.12 -3.72
C GLY A 155 15.57 -11.91 -4.83
N PRO A 156 16.21 -13.05 -4.51
CA PRO A 156 16.77 -13.90 -5.55
C PRO A 156 15.69 -14.17 -6.59
N ARG A 157 16.01 -13.83 -7.85
CA ARG A 157 15.25 -14.21 -9.04
C ARG A 157 14.76 -15.65 -8.81
N PRO A 158 13.45 -15.96 -8.91
CA PRO A 158 13.00 -17.34 -8.87
C PRO A 158 13.89 -18.11 -9.84
N GLN A 159 14.57 -19.14 -9.35
CA GLN A 159 15.42 -19.95 -10.19
C GLN A 159 14.58 -20.39 -11.41
N PRO A 160 15.12 -20.33 -12.63
CA PRO A 160 14.39 -20.78 -13.81
C PRO A 160 13.92 -22.20 -13.54
N TYR A 161 12.60 -22.39 -13.52
CA TYR A 161 12.02 -23.72 -13.40
C TYR A 161 12.32 -24.46 -14.70
N THR A 162 12.78 -25.71 -14.59
CA THR A 162 13.02 -26.57 -15.74
C THR A 162 11.67 -26.93 -16.35
N ASN A 163 11.41 -26.43 -17.56
CA ASN A 163 10.19 -26.76 -18.30
C ASN A 163 10.56 -27.06 -19.74
N ASN A 164 10.34 -28.31 -20.15
CA ASN A 164 10.63 -28.77 -21.50
C ASN A 164 9.84 -28.02 -22.59
N ASN A 165 8.78 -27.30 -22.22
CA ASN A 165 7.96 -26.48 -23.14
C ASN A 165 8.26 -24.97 -23.04
N CYS A 166 9.46 -24.58 -22.56
CA CYS A 166 9.90 -23.18 -22.49
C CYS A 166 10.25 -22.63 -23.89
N VAL A 167 9.24 -22.16 -24.63
CA VAL A 167 9.40 -21.63 -26.00
C VAL A 167 8.97 -20.17 -26.07
N ASP A 168 9.80 -19.33 -26.68
CA ASP A 168 9.45 -17.94 -26.96
C ASP A 168 8.37 -17.83 -28.03
N ASN A 169 7.51 -16.83 -27.91
CA ASN A 169 6.56 -16.49 -28.96
C ASN A 169 7.31 -16.00 -30.21
N ALA A 170 6.74 -16.23 -31.40
CA ALA A 170 7.31 -15.79 -32.67
C ALA A 170 7.66 -14.28 -32.71
N GLN A 171 6.91 -13.45 -32.00
CA GLN A 171 7.14 -12.00 -31.92
C GLN A 171 8.27 -11.59 -30.96
N CYS A 172 8.77 -12.52 -30.15
CA CYS A 172 9.73 -12.24 -29.09
C CYS A 172 11.02 -11.61 -29.62
N MET A 173 11.59 -12.19 -30.68
CA MET A 173 12.86 -11.72 -31.26
C MET A 173 12.80 -10.24 -31.66
N THR A 174 11.70 -9.82 -32.28
CA THR A 174 11.48 -8.43 -32.66
C THR A 174 11.29 -7.54 -31.44
N LEU A 175 10.53 -7.98 -30.44
CA LEU A 175 10.28 -7.23 -29.21
C LEU A 175 11.57 -6.98 -28.42
N VAL A 176 12.39 -8.02 -28.24
CA VAL A 176 13.68 -7.92 -27.53
C VAL A 176 14.59 -6.94 -28.25
N ARG A 177 14.71 -7.05 -29.58
CA ARG A 177 15.61 -6.21 -30.39
C ARG A 177 15.17 -4.75 -30.49
N THR A 178 13.88 -4.48 -30.62
CA THR A 178 13.37 -3.13 -30.94
C THR A 178 12.85 -2.35 -29.73
N ARG A 179 12.40 -3.04 -28.68
CA ARG A 179 11.74 -2.41 -27.52
C ARG A 179 12.47 -2.63 -26.20
N ASN A 180 13.66 -3.21 -26.24
CA ASN A 180 14.39 -3.66 -25.05
C ASN A 180 13.45 -4.45 -24.10
N PHE A 181 12.65 -5.34 -24.68
CA PHE A 181 11.41 -5.85 -24.09
C PHE A 181 11.60 -6.48 -22.71
N CYS A 182 12.66 -7.27 -22.51
CA CYS A 182 12.95 -7.91 -21.22
C CYS A 182 13.24 -6.89 -20.10
N HIS A 183 13.86 -5.75 -20.42
CA HIS A 183 14.26 -4.73 -19.45
C HIS A 183 13.32 -3.52 -19.42
N SER A 184 12.39 -3.41 -20.37
CA SER A 184 11.43 -2.32 -20.46
C SER A 184 10.43 -2.37 -19.31
N ARG A 185 10.14 -1.19 -18.73
CA ARG A 185 9.12 -1.00 -17.68
C ARG A 185 7.69 -0.89 -18.24
N SER A 186 7.56 -0.78 -19.55
CA SER A 186 6.27 -0.65 -20.24
C SER A 186 5.52 -1.98 -20.33
N TYR A 187 6.19 -3.10 -20.08
CA TYR A 187 5.62 -4.45 -20.13
C TYR A 187 5.65 -5.09 -18.75
N SER A 188 4.53 -5.71 -18.34
CA SER A 188 4.48 -6.46 -17.09
C SER A 188 5.29 -7.75 -17.18
N GLU A 189 5.73 -8.27 -16.04
CA GLU A 189 6.40 -9.58 -15.95
C GLU A 189 5.56 -10.73 -16.51
N SER A 190 4.23 -10.68 -16.38
CA SER A 190 3.33 -11.68 -16.97
C SER A 190 3.37 -11.66 -18.50
N VAL A 191 3.41 -10.47 -19.10
CA VAL A 191 3.52 -10.29 -20.55
C VAL A 191 4.90 -10.75 -21.04
N LYS A 192 5.96 -10.44 -20.29
CA LYS A 192 7.31 -10.90 -20.62
C LYS A 192 7.44 -12.42 -20.52
N ARG A 193 6.83 -13.05 -19.51
CA ARG A 193 6.77 -14.51 -19.35
C ARG A 193 5.92 -15.19 -20.42
N GLY A 194 4.86 -14.54 -20.91
CA GLY A 194 4.02 -15.11 -21.97
C GLY A 194 4.65 -15.01 -23.37
N LEU A 195 5.39 -13.93 -23.64
CA LEU A 195 5.95 -13.66 -24.97
C LEU A 195 7.41 -14.10 -25.11
N CYS A 196 8.24 -13.86 -24.09
CA CYS A 196 9.67 -14.14 -24.12
C CYS A 196 10.16 -14.91 -22.87
N PRO A 197 9.52 -16.04 -22.50
CA PRO A 197 9.90 -16.81 -21.31
C PRO A 197 11.36 -17.28 -21.32
N LYS A 198 11.90 -17.65 -22.48
CA LYS A 198 13.29 -18.15 -22.62
C LYS A 198 14.26 -17.00 -22.84
N ALA A 199 13.99 -16.10 -23.79
CA ALA A 199 14.87 -14.95 -24.07
C ALA A 199 15.04 -14.01 -22.87
N CYS A 200 14.00 -13.82 -22.05
CA CYS A 200 14.10 -13.02 -20.83
C CYS A 200 14.55 -13.83 -19.60
N GLY A 201 14.87 -15.12 -19.75
CA GLY A 201 15.44 -15.98 -18.72
C GLY A 201 14.48 -16.30 -17.56
N PHE A 202 13.21 -16.54 -17.86
CA PHE A 202 12.19 -16.97 -16.89
C PHE A 202 12.10 -18.49 -16.75
N CYS A 203 12.51 -19.24 -17.77
CA CYS A 203 12.67 -20.69 -17.73
C CYS A 203 13.88 -21.13 -18.57
N ARG A 204 14.30 -22.38 -18.36
CA ARG A 204 15.34 -23.06 -19.13
C ARG A 204 14.78 -24.36 -19.68
#